data_AF-A0A9P6HR01-F1
#
_entry.id   AF-A0A9P6HR01-F1
#
_cell.length_a   1.000
_cell.length_b   1.000
_cell.length_c   1.000
_cell.angle_alpha   90.00
_cell.angle_beta   90.00
_cell.angle_gamma   90.00
#
_symmetry.space_group_name_H-M   'P 1'
#
loop_
_entity.id
_entity.type
_entity.pdbx_description
1 polymer ?
#
loop_
_entity_poly.entity_id
_entity_poly.type
_entity_poly.pdbx_seq_one_letter_code
_entity_poly.pdbx_strand_id
1 'polypeptide(L)'
;MESPPRLRTTLTLPTGSGSHMWTEEDRDLIEQLRSQMSKGPGYNEFLESRNSQLTMREQLTHYTYITKQLEEHTRGGLNVKKMHVMGVFNLPESWADMAQETLQLFSLYGPGGSEFEDRRIIDMMDEVPPVTAKIQASKFLDRLRQLRDQDDY
;
A
#
# COMPACT_ATOMS: atom_id res chain seq x y z
N MET A 1 1.02 -45.43 -4.49
CA MET A 1 1.65 -44.20 -3.97
C MET A 1 0.80 -43.04 -4.43
N GLU A 2 -0.17 -42.63 -3.61
CA GLU A 2 -1.03 -41.48 -3.92
C GLU A 2 -0.33 -40.20 -3.48
N SER A 3 -0.17 -39.27 -4.41
CA SER A 3 0.33 -37.92 -4.14
C SER A 3 -0.66 -37.17 -3.25
N PRO A 4 -0.19 -36.42 -2.23
CA PRO A 4 -1.10 -35.66 -1.37
C PRO A 4 -1.76 -34.50 -2.14
N PRO A 5 -3.02 -34.15 -1.81
CA PRO A 5 -3.72 -33.06 -2.47
C PRO A 5 -3.03 -31.74 -2.14
N ARG A 6 -2.65 -31.00 -3.18
CA ARG A 6 -2.18 -29.61 -3.04
C ARG A 6 -3.33 -28.80 -2.43
N LEU A 7 -3.09 -28.24 -1.25
CA LEU A 7 -3.98 -27.26 -0.64
C LEU A 7 -4.14 -26.09 -1.62
N ARG A 8 -5.26 -26.05 -2.33
CA ARG A 8 -5.71 -24.87 -3.06
C ARG A 8 -6.09 -23.84 -2.01
N THR A 9 -5.15 -22.95 -1.68
CA THR A 9 -5.48 -21.71 -0.96
C THR A 9 -6.37 -20.91 -1.90
N THR A 10 -7.69 -20.99 -1.71
CA THR A 10 -8.64 -20.18 -2.48
C THR A 10 -8.30 -18.72 -2.24
N LEU A 11 -7.80 -18.08 -3.29
CA LEU A 11 -7.46 -16.66 -3.31
C LEU A 11 -8.77 -15.86 -3.25
N THR A 12 -9.25 -15.56 -2.05
CA THR A 12 -10.36 -14.63 -1.87
C THR A 12 -9.82 -13.22 -2.07
N LEU A 13 -9.76 -12.80 -3.33
CA LEU A 13 -9.45 -11.43 -3.75
C LEU A 13 -10.51 -10.47 -3.21
N PRO A 14 -10.16 -9.21 -2.92
CA PRO A 14 -11.09 -8.26 -2.33
C PRO A 14 -12.10 -7.84 -3.40
N THR A 15 -13.39 -7.98 -3.09
CA THR A 15 -14.47 -7.43 -3.91
C THR A 15 -14.52 -5.91 -3.73
N GLY A 16 -13.59 -5.19 -4.37
CA GLY A 16 -13.60 -3.73 -4.42
C GLY A 16 -14.71 -3.22 -5.35
N SER A 17 -15.47 -2.22 -4.91
CA SER A 17 -16.46 -1.51 -5.73
C SER A 17 -15.84 -0.96 -7.01
N GLY A 18 -16.37 -1.41 -8.15
CA GLY A 18 -15.86 -1.12 -9.49
C GLY A 18 -15.72 -2.43 -10.25
N SER A 19 -16.60 -2.66 -11.21
CA SER A 19 -16.87 -3.92 -11.89
C SER A 19 -15.74 -4.41 -12.80
N HIS A 20 -14.51 -4.56 -12.31
CA HIS A 20 -13.47 -5.29 -13.05
C HIS A 20 -13.66 -6.78 -12.79
N MET A 21 -14.30 -7.48 -13.73
CA MET A 21 -14.32 -8.93 -13.71
C MET A 21 -12.91 -9.42 -14.03
N TRP A 22 -12.20 -9.89 -13.00
CA TRP A 22 -10.89 -10.51 -13.12
C TRP A 22 -10.91 -11.62 -14.18
N THR A 23 -10.11 -11.47 -15.22
CA THR A 23 -9.89 -12.51 -16.22
C THR A 23 -9.03 -13.64 -15.64
N GLU A 24 -8.99 -14.80 -16.30
CA GLU A 24 -8.04 -15.86 -15.91
C GLU A 24 -6.59 -15.39 -16.07
N GLU A 25 -6.30 -14.62 -17.12
CA GLU A 25 -4.98 -14.02 -17.35
C GLU A 25 -4.56 -13.07 -16.22
N ASP A 26 -5.49 -12.24 -15.72
CA ASP A 26 -5.21 -11.34 -14.59
C ASP A 26 -4.86 -12.12 -13.32
N ARG A 27 -5.56 -13.26 -13.09
CA ARG A 27 -5.31 -14.12 -11.92
C ARG A 27 -3.97 -14.82 -12.01
N ASP A 28 -3.67 -15.41 -13.17
CA ASP A 28 -2.38 -16.08 -13.41
C ASP A 28 -1.21 -15.09 -13.26
N LEU A 29 -1.38 -13.86 -13.72
CA LEU A 29 -0.38 -12.81 -13.56
C LEU A 29 -0.21 -12.40 -12.09
N ILE A 30 -1.29 -12.26 -11.32
CA ILE A 30 -1.23 -12.01 -9.88
C ILE A 30 -0.50 -13.14 -9.15
N GLU A 31 -0.78 -14.40 -9.49
CA GLU A 31 -0.10 -15.55 -8.87
C GLU A 31 1.39 -15.58 -9.18
N GLN A 32 1.77 -15.27 -10.43
CA GLN A 32 3.17 -15.13 -10.82
C GLN A 32 3.88 -14.01 -10.06
N LEU A 33 3.28 -12.81 -10.01
CA LEU A 33 3.81 -11.68 -9.26
C LEU A 33 3.93 -11.98 -7.77
N ARG A 34 2.94 -12.65 -7.19
CA ARG A 34 2.98 -13.09 -5.78
C ARG A 34 4.16 -14.03 -5.54
N SER A 35 4.38 -15.01 -6.42
CA SER A 35 5.50 -15.95 -6.30
C SER A 35 6.87 -15.26 -6.38
N GLN A 36 6.98 -14.18 -7.15
CA GLN A 36 8.18 -13.36 -7.23
C GLN A 36 8.36 -12.52 -5.95
N MET A 37 7.34 -11.76 -5.56
CA MET A 37 7.37 -10.85 -4.42
C MET A 37 7.50 -11.57 -3.07
N SER A 38 6.93 -12.77 -2.93
CA SER A 38 6.98 -13.55 -1.68
C SER A 38 8.37 -14.03 -1.30
N LYS A 39 9.36 -13.90 -2.19
CA LYS A 39 10.77 -14.20 -1.90
C LYS A 39 11.47 -13.05 -1.17
N GLY A 40 10.88 -11.85 -1.17
CA GLY A 40 11.46 -10.66 -0.54
C GLY A 40 11.00 -10.49 0.92
N PRO A 41 11.86 -9.96 1.81
CA PRO A 41 11.52 -9.72 3.22
C PRO A 41 10.34 -8.74 3.39
N GLY A 42 10.27 -7.69 2.57
CA GLY A 42 9.21 -6.68 2.67
C GLY A 42 7.79 -7.22 2.41
N TYR A 43 7.66 -8.32 1.64
CA TYR A 43 6.36 -8.97 1.45
C TYR A 43 5.89 -9.68 2.74
N ASN A 44 6.79 -10.36 3.43
CA ASN A 44 6.48 -11.07 4.66
C ASN A 44 6.17 -10.09 5.80
N GLU A 45 6.97 -9.03 5.93
CA GLU A 45 6.71 -7.95 6.89
C GLU A 45 5.32 -7.34 6.68
N PHE A 46 4.95 -7.04 5.42
CA PHE A 46 3.60 -6.57 5.12
C PHE A 46 2.51 -7.57 5.55
N LEU A 47 2.68 -8.86 5.26
CA LEU A 47 1.69 -9.88 5.64
C LEU A 47 1.53 -10.03 7.16
N GLU A 48 2.64 -10.01 7.90
CA GLU A 48 2.65 -10.08 9.37
C GLU A 48 1.97 -8.85 9.97
N SER A 49 2.25 -7.68 9.42
CA SER A 49 1.72 -6.39 9.88
C SER A 49 0.22 -6.20 9.62
N ARG A 50 -0.38 -6.97 8.71
CA ARG A 50 -1.76 -6.77 8.23
C ARG A 50 -2.80 -6.91 9.34
N ASN A 51 -2.49 -7.68 10.38
CA ASN A 51 -3.37 -7.89 11.54
C ASN A 51 -2.99 -7.01 12.74
N SER A 52 -2.00 -6.13 12.60
CA SER A 52 -1.45 -5.30 13.67
C SER A 52 -2.00 -3.88 13.61
N GLN A 53 -2.02 -3.21 14.76
CA GLN A 53 -2.26 -1.77 14.82
C GLN A 53 -0.96 -1.04 14.52
N LEU A 54 -0.81 -0.60 13.28
CA LEU A 54 0.41 0.07 12.82
C LEU A 54 0.34 1.58 13.07
N THR A 55 1.43 2.12 13.58
CA THR A 55 1.72 3.55 13.61
C THR A 55 1.80 4.13 12.20
N MET A 56 1.70 5.45 12.07
CA MET A 56 1.86 6.08 10.76
C MET A 56 3.27 5.90 10.20
N ARG A 57 4.30 5.84 11.06
CA ARG A 57 5.66 5.50 10.65
C ARG A 57 5.74 4.13 9.96
N GLU A 58 5.12 3.11 10.55
CA GLU A 58 5.06 1.77 9.96
C GLU A 58 4.21 1.73 8.68
N GLN A 59 3.11 2.47 8.65
CA GLN A 59 2.29 2.62 7.43
C GLN A 59 3.08 3.24 6.28
N LEU A 60 3.88 4.29 6.54
CA LEU A 60 4.73 4.93 5.54
C LEU A 60 5.79 3.97 4.97
N THR A 61 6.32 3.05 5.78
CA THR A 61 7.20 1.98 5.31
C THR A 61 6.49 1.08 4.30
N HIS A 62 5.24 0.66 4.58
CA HIS A 62 4.46 -0.12 3.62
C HIS A 62 4.08 0.67 2.38
N TYR A 63 3.73 1.95 2.51
CA TYR A 63 3.44 2.81 1.37
C TYR A 63 4.66 2.89 0.46
N THR A 64 5.85 3.12 1.03
CA THR A 64 7.11 3.19 0.29
C THR A 64 7.40 1.87 -0.42
N TYR A 65 7.29 0.75 0.30
CA TYR A 65 7.56 -0.57 -0.25
C TYR A 65 6.62 -0.92 -1.43
N ILE A 66 5.31 -0.78 -1.23
CA ILE A 66 4.31 -1.15 -2.25
C ILE A 66 4.38 -0.20 -3.45
N THR A 67 4.58 1.10 -3.24
CA THR A 67 4.77 2.06 -4.34
C THR A 67 6.01 1.72 -5.15
N LYS A 68 7.12 1.32 -4.52
CA LYS A 68 8.32 0.84 -5.22
C LYS A 68 8.03 -0.42 -6.04
N GLN A 69 7.31 -1.40 -5.47
CA GLN A 69 6.91 -2.60 -6.21
C GLN A 69 6.01 -2.28 -7.41
N LEU A 70 5.08 -1.34 -7.25
CA LEU A 70 4.23 -0.85 -8.31
C LEU A 70 5.07 -0.25 -9.45
N GLU A 71 6.00 0.64 -9.14
CA GLU A 71 6.89 1.27 -10.13
C GLU A 71 7.77 0.24 -10.85
N GLU A 72 8.40 -0.67 -10.12
CA GLU A 72 9.31 -1.68 -10.68
C GLU A 72 8.60 -2.60 -11.68
N HIS A 73 7.38 -3.04 -11.36
CA HIS A 73 6.67 -4.01 -12.18
C HIS A 73 5.83 -3.39 -13.29
N THR A 74 5.41 -2.12 -13.16
CA THR A 74 4.65 -1.42 -14.21
C THR A 74 5.54 -0.75 -15.26
N ARG A 75 6.80 -0.40 -14.94
CA ARG A 75 7.75 0.19 -15.91
C ARG A 75 8.33 -0.82 -16.92
N GLY A 76 8.23 -2.12 -16.64
CA GLY A 76 8.93 -3.19 -17.36
C GLY A 76 8.31 -3.67 -18.69
N GLY A 77 7.25 -3.02 -19.21
CA GLY A 77 6.67 -3.34 -20.52
C GLY A 77 5.87 -4.66 -20.60
N LEU A 78 5.83 -5.46 -19.54
CA LEU A 78 4.82 -6.51 -19.38
C LEU A 78 3.46 -5.85 -19.12
N ASN A 79 2.35 -6.48 -19.51
CA ASN A 79 0.96 -6.02 -19.31
C ASN A 79 0.54 -5.93 -17.82
N VAL A 80 1.48 -5.71 -16.91
CA VAL A 80 1.26 -5.51 -15.48
C VAL A 80 0.68 -4.12 -15.27
N LYS A 81 -0.55 -4.09 -14.77
CA LYS A 81 -1.27 -2.88 -14.38
C LYS A 81 -1.24 -2.71 -12.87
N LYS A 82 -1.55 -1.50 -12.40
CA LYS A 82 -1.72 -1.16 -10.98
C LYS A 82 -2.58 -2.19 -10.23
N MET A 83 -3.73 -2.53 -10.80
CA MET A 83 -4.62 -3.58 -10.28
C MET A 83 -3.95 -4.93 -10.01
N HIS A 84 -2.99 -5.37 -10.85
CA HIS A 84 -2.31 -6.67 -10.65
C HIS A 84 -1.39 -6.63 -9.43
N VAL A 85 -0.58 -5.58 -9.30
CA VAL A 85 0.28 -5.40 -8.13
C VAL A 85 -0.56 -5.29 -6.85
N MET A 86 -1.64 -4.50 -6.88
CA MET A 86 -2.53 -4.35 -5.72
C MET A 86 -3.26 -5.67 -5.37
N GLY A 87 -3.59 -6.48 -6.38
CA GLY A 87 -4.13 -7.83 -6.20
C GLY A 87 -3.18 -8.77 -5.44
N VAL A 88 -1.86 -8.63 -5.61
CA VAL A 88 -0.86 -9.40 -4.83
C VAL A 88 -1.00 -9.11 -3.33
N PHE A 89 -1.21 -7.85 -2.96
CA PHE A 89 -1.35 -7.40 -1.58
C PHE A 89 -2.78 -7.49 -1.04
N ASN A 90 -3.76 -7.86 -1.88
CA ASN A 90 -5.18 -7.87 -1.51
C ASN A 90 -5.63 -6.47 -1.01
N LEU A 91 -5.23 -5.44 -1.77
CA LEU A 91 -5.54 -4.03 -1.50
C LEU A 91 -6.33 -3.43 -2.69
N PRO A 92 -7.18 -2.43 -2.45
CA PRO A 92 -7.86 -1.72 -3.54
C PRO A 92 -6.89 -0.77 -4.25
N GLU A 93 -7.16 -0.44 -5.52
CA GLU A 93 -6.36 0.53 -6.29
C GLU A 93 -6.30 1.92 -5.65
N SER A 94 -7.39 2.35 -5.01
CA SER A 94 -7.44 3.62 -4.29
C SER A 94 -6.47 3.69 -3.11
N TRP A 95 -6.02 2.54 -2.59
CA TRP A 95 -4.97 2.53 -1.58
C TRP A 95 -3.64 2.98 -2.16
N ALA A 96 -3.31 2.60 -3.40
CA ALA A 96 -2.08 3.04 -4.07
C ALA A 96 -2.10 4.54 -4.33
N ASP A 97 -3.26 5.06 -4.76
CA ASP A 97 -3.43 6.51 -5.00
C ASP A 97 -3.25 7.31 -3.70
N MET A 98 -3.87 6.84 -2.62
CA MET A 98 -3.70 7.41 -1.27
C MET A 98 -2.25 7.33 -0.79
N ALA A 99 -1.58 6.19 -0.96
CA ALA A 99 -0.21 5.97 -0.53
C ALA A 99 0.76 6.90 -1.28
N GLN A 100 0.61 7.01 -2.59
CA GLN A 100 1.43 7.88 -3.43
C GLN A 100 1.25 9.36 -3.04
N GLU A 101 0.01 9.83 -2.90
CA GLU A 101 -0.25 11.21 -2.47
C GLU A 101 0.31 11.47 -1.06
N THR A 102 0.14 10.53 -0.14
CA THR A 102 0.67 10.65 1.23
C THR A 102 2.18 10.78 1.21
N LEU A 103 2.89 9.93 0.46
CA LEU A 103 4.36 9.98 0.36
C LEU A 103 4.85 11.30 -0.26
N GLN A 104 4.17 11.79 -1.30
CA GLN A 104 4.49 13.07 -1.94
C GLN A 104 4.34 14.23 -0.96
N LEU A 105 3.19 14.35 -0.29
CA LEU A 105 2.97 15.44 0.65
C LEU A 105 3.86 15.30 1.91
N PHE A 106 4.13 14.08 2.34
CA PHE A 106 5.03 13.82 3.45
C PHE A 106 6.48 14.23 3.14
N SER A 107 6.95 14.12 1.89
CA SER A 107 8.27 14.65 1.54
C SER A 107 8.35 16.17 1.53
N LEU A 108 7.20 16.87 1.48
CA LEU A 108 7.13 18.33 1.56
C LEU A 108 7.06 18.80 3.03
N TYR A 109 6.21 18.14 3.83
CA TYR A 109 5.81 18.62 5.16
C TYR A 109 6.26 17.77 6.36
N GLY A 110 6.83 16.60 6.10
CA GLY A 110 7.34 15.68 7.11
C GLY A 110 8.71 16.07 7.67
N PRO A 111 9.34 15.19 8.47
CA PRO A 111 10.69 15.40 8.97
C PRO A 111 11.68 15.66 7.84
N GLY A 112 12.36 16.82 7.88
CA GLY A 112 13.27 17.23 6.82
C GLY A 112 12.61 17.48 5.46
N GLY A 113 11.31 17.79 5.45
CA GLY A 113 10.55 18.11 4.24
C GLY A 113 11.10 19.32 3.49
N SER A 114 10.87 19.36 2.17
CA SER A 114 11.46 20.40 1.30
C SER A 114 10.84 21.78 1.46
N GLU A 115 9.59 21.89 1.92
CA GLU A 115 8.93 23.17 2.17
C GLU A 115 9.18 23.60 3.62
N PHE A 116 8.60 22.85 4.57
CA PHE A 116 8.84 23.04 6.00
C PHE A 116 8.45 21.78 6.78
N GLU A 117 8.99 21.65 7.98
CA GLU A 117 8.64 20.54 8.87
C GLU A 117 7.46 20.92 9.78
N ASP A 118 6.32 20.24 9.66
CA ASP A 118 5.17 20.42 10.56
C ASP A 118 5.27 19.47 11.76
N ARG A 119 5.40 20.04 12.96
CA ARG A 119 5.54 19.27 14.20
C ARG A 119 4.35 18.34 14.49
N ARG A 120 3.14 18.68 14.06
CA ARG A 120 1.95 17.85 14.25
C ARG A 120 1.99 16.63 13.35
N ILE A 121 2.55 16.75 12.15
CA ILE A 121 2.82 15.59 11.28
C ILE A 121 3.79 14.63 11.97
N ILE A 122 4.85 15.16 12.59
CA ILE A 122 5.82 14.34 13.35
C ILE A 122 5.13 13.64 14.53
N ASP A 123 4.38 14.39 15.33
CA ASP A 123 3.69 13.83 16.50
C ASP A 123 2.73 12.70 16.09
N MET A 124 2.01 12.86 14.97
CA MET A 124 1.13 11.83 14.42
C MET A 124 1.86 10.58 13.90
N MET A 125 3.18 10.64 13.65
CA MET A 125 3.95 9.48 13.15
C MET A 125 4.00 8.34 14.15
N ASP A 126 4.19 8.70 15.43
CA ASP A 126 4.44 7.75 16.52
C ASP A 126 3.16 7.48 17.34
N GLU A 127 2.04 8.13 16.99
CA GLU A 127 0.72 7.83 17.56
C GLU A 127 0.26 6.41 17.19
N VAL A 128 -0.01 5.60 18.20
CA VAL A 128 -0.67 4.31 18.04
C VAL A 128 -2.17 4.55 17.77
N PRO A 129 -2.74 4.05 16.66
CA PRO A 129 -4.14 4.29 16.34
C PRO A 129 -5.06 3.76 17.43
N PRO A 130 -6.02 4.55 17.94
CA PRO A 130 -6.89 4.13 19.03
C PRO A 130 -7.92 3.06 18.63
N VAL A 131 -8.22 2.94 17.34
CA VAL A 131 -9.25 2.03 16.82
C VAL A 131 -8.74 1.25 15.61
N THR A 132 -8.58 1.93 14.47
CA THR A 132 -8.05 1.32 13.24
C THR A 132 -6.98 2.19 12.60
N ALA A 133 -5.97 1.56 12.02
CA ALA A 133 -4.95 2.26 11.25
C ALA A 133 -5.52 3.01 10.03
N LYS A 134 -6.65 2.55 9.48
CA LYS A 134 -7.33 3.20 8.34
C LYS A 134 -7.82 4.62 8.68
N ILE A 135 -8.40 4.82 9.87
CA ILE A 135 -8.87 6.14 10.29
C ILE A 135 -7.67 7.07 10.52
N GLN A 136 -6.61 6.57 11.13
CA GLN A 136 -5.39 7.35 11.36
C GLN A 136 -4.74 7.77 10.04
N ALA A 137 -4.62 6.85 9.07
CA ALA A 137 -4.09 7.13 7.73
C ALA A 137 -4.90 8.22 7.00
N SER A 138 -6.23 8.17 7.08
CA SER A 138 -7.09 9.21 6.49
C SER A 138 -6.85 10.58 7.15
N LYS A 139 -6.84 10.64 8.48
CA LYS A 139 -6.59 11.89 9.22
C LYS A 139 -5.21 12.47 8.91
N PHE A 140 -4.21 11.61 8.79
CA PHE A 140 -2.85 12.00 8.46
C PHE A 140 -2.78 12.64 7.06
N LEU A 141 -3.38 11.99 6.06
CA LEU A 141 -3.44 12.53 4.70
C LEU A 141 -4.24 13.84 4.64
N ASP A 142 -5.38 13.94 5.33
CA ASP A 142 -6.17 15.16 5.38
C ASP A 142 -5.39 16.32 6.00
N ARG A 143 -4.56 16.05 7.02
CA ARG A 143 -3.68 17.06 7.61
C ARG A 143 -2.60 17.52 6.62
N LEU A 144 -1.99 16.59 5.90
CA LEU A 144 -1.01 16.92 4.85
C LEU A 144 -1.62 17.77 3.73
N ARG A 145 -2.85 17.47 3.31
CA ARG A 145 -3.58 18.26 2.30
C ARG A 145 -3.86 19.69 2.77
N GLN A 146 -4.26 19.85 4.04
CA GLN A 146 -4.46 21.18 4.63
C GLN A 146 -3.19 22.03 4.62
N LEU A 147 -2.01 21.42 4.81
CA LEU A 147 -0.75 22.15 4.76
C LEU A 147 -0.44 22.65 3.35
N ARG A 148 -0.66 21.81 2.34
CA ARG A 148 -0.56 22.22 0.93
C ARG A 148 -1.48 23.40 0.62
N ASP A 149 -2.75 23.29 0.99
CA ASP A 149 -3.74 24.33 0.68
C ASP A 149 -3.47 25.65 1.46
N GLN A 150 -2.66 25.61 2.54
CA GLN A 150 -2.21 26.79 3.28
C GLN A 150 -0.99 27.48 2.67
N ASP A 151 -0.15 26.74 1.94
CA ASP A 151 1.07 27.22 1.29
C ASP A 151 0.78 27.83 -0.10
N ASP A 152 -0.31 27.42 -0.74
CA ASP A 152 -0.78 27.95 -2.03
C ASP A 152 -1.36 29.39 -1.97
N TYR A 153 -1.19 30.12 -0.85
CA TYR A 153 -1.70 31.48 -0.59
C TYR A 153 -0.59 32.49 -0.28
#